data_AF-A0A7J2HNH5-F1
#
_entry.id   AF-A0A7J2HNH5-F1
#
_cell.length_a   1.000
_cell.length_b   1.000
_cell.length_c   1.000
_cell.angle_alpha   90.00
_cell.angle_beta   90.00
_cell.angle_gamma   90.00
#
_symmetry.space_group_name_H-M   'P 1'
#
loop_
_entity.id
_entity.type
_entity.pdbx_description
1 polymer ?
#
loop_
_entity_poly.entity_id
_entity_poly.type
_entity_poly.pdbx_seq_one_letter_code
_entity_poly.pdbx_strand_id
1 'polypeptide(L)'
;MLKFVQSVEGICSLQEVIELDMFGGVRFVGGGRMPSVRLYPNDIKSLLDTLFNQIYNSEYDKARYTAVKLLREIVKYSKTRGHDCTEFYKLFHNLDFALRTYSDGNTKKEELVAMLGKIANKIEVPTGNPLNQLEDIYNELLKNPISQDNVRHIMNTLSEILELEPYIKTLDIARQNYYALLKQEVAKYHAILTELTLKKAPSNEVISKATNQLSNVLMAIQRVITPLVKIELPRDELVKLAGRGIPVSEIAKVTGYSEEDLRIMLAQAKAEAGTHETG
;
A
#
# COMPACT_ATOMS: atom_id res chain seq x y z
N MET A 1 -28.91 -53.55 13.95
CA MET A 1 -28.92 -53.13 15.37
C MET A 1 -28.17 -51.80 15.47
N LEU A 2 -28.89 -50.68 15.54
CA LEU A 2 -29.10 -49.85 16.75
C LEU A 2 -27.79 -49.18 17.23
N LYS A 3 -27.56 -47.89 16.92
CA LYS A 3 -27.90 -46.63 17.66
C LYS A 3 -26.64 -46.09 18.38
N PHE A 4 -26.15 -44.89 18.09
CA PHE A 4 -26.48 -43.56 18.68
C PHE A 4 -25.80 -42.50 17.77
N VAL A 5 -26.38 -41.43 17.19
CA VAL A 5 -27.24 -40.29 17.61
C VAL A 5 -26.51 -39.16 18.39
N GLN A 6 -26.32 -38.04 17.65
CA GLN A 6 -26.30 -36.59 18.02
C GLN A 6 -25.12 -36.05 18.84
N SER A 7 -24.65 -34.80 18.70
CA SER A 7 -25.05 -33.58 17.95
C SER A 7 -23.88 -32.58 18.08
N VAL A 8 -23.56 -31.79 17.04
CA VAL A 8 -23.37 -30.32 17.15
C VAL A 8 -23.61 -29.73 15.75
N GLU A 9 -24.64 -28.89 15.66
CA GLU A 9 -24.99 -28.08 14.49
C GLU A 9 -24.05 -26.86 14.33
N GLY A 10 -23.91 -26.40 13.08
CA GLY A 10 -23.78 -24.98 12.78
C GLY A 10 -22.43 -24.55 12.20
N ILE A 11 -22.32 -24.58 10.87
CA ILE A 11 -21.99 -23.45 9.99
C ILE A 11 -22.17 -23.97 8.54
N CYS A 12 -23.38 -23.78 8.01
CA CYS A 12 -23.63 -23.65 6.57
C CYS A 12 -23.01 -22.31 6.11
N SER A 13 -22.62 -22.04 4.88
CA SER A 13 -22.49 -22.71 3.57
C SER A 13 -22.02 -21.56 2.65
N LEU A 14 -21.27 -21.70 1.57
CA LEU A 14 -21.70 -22.17 0.25
C LEU A 14 -20.48 -22.03 -0.67
N GLN A 15 -20.20 -23.14 -1.35
CA GLN A 15 -19.26 -23.31 -2.43
C GLN A 15 -20.06 -23.28 -3.75
N GLU A 16 -19.34 -23.14 -4.87
CA GLU A 16 -19.80 -23.35 -6.27
C GLU A 16 -20.48 -22.12 -6.92
N VAL A 17 -20.29 -21.78 -8.21
CA VAL A 17 -20.13 -22.60 -9.42
C VAL A 17 -19.30 -21.82 -10.46
N ILE A 18 -18.38 -22.51 -11.14
CA ILE A 18 -17.76 -22.07 -12.40
C ILE A 18 -18.57 -22.70 -13.54
N GLU A 19 -19.24 -21.89 -14.35
CA GLU A 19 -19.80 -22.32 -15.64
C GLU A 19 -19.34 -21.36 -16.75
N LEU A 20 -18.73 -21.99 -17.76
CA LEU A 20 -18.48 -21.43 -19.08
C LEU A 20 -19.79 -21.47 -19.87
N ASP A 21 -20.17 -20.34 -20.47
CA ASP A 21 -20.99 -20.40 -21.69
C ASP A 21 -20.60 -19.31 -22.69
N MET A 22 -20.53 -19.72 -23.94
CA MET A 22 -20.09 -18.97 -25.11
C MET A 22 -21.29 -18.35 -25.82
N PHE A 23 -21.46 -17.03 -25.84
CA PHE A 23 -22.12 -16.29 -26.94
C PHE A 23 -21.66 -14.82 -26.91
N GLY A 24 -21.34 -14.28 -28.09
CA GLY A 24 -20.72 -12.97 -28.27
C GLY A 24 -21.63 -11.78 -27.97
N GLY A 25 -21.03 -10.71 -27.46
CA GLY A 25 -21.69 -9.42 -27.24
C GLY A 25 -21.04 -8.62 -26.11
N VAL A 26 -20.00 -7.86 -26.45
CA VAL A 26 -19.40 -6.75 -25.69
C VAL A 26 -19.32 -6.94 -24.15
N ARG A 27 -18.23 -7.54 -23.66
CA ARG A 27 -17.85 -7.45 -22.25
C ARG A 27 -17.22 -6.09 -21.95
N PHE A 28 -17.98 -5.20 -21.33
CA PHE A 28 -17.41 -4.13 -20.53
C PHE A 28 -16.79 -4.76 -19.28
N VAL A 29 -15.46 -4.78 -19.20
CA VAL A 29 -14.70 -5.09 -17.99
C VAL A 29 -14.80 -3.88 -17.06
N GLY A 30 -15.98 -3.69 -16.46
CA GLY A 30 -16.29 -2.62 -15.51
C GLY A 30 -16.30 -3.11 -14.08
N GLY A 31 -15.34 -3.95 -13.69
CA GLY A 31 -15.11 -4.33 -12.30
C GLY A 31 -14.26 -3.28 -11.61
N GLY A 32 -14.82 -2.09 -11.36
CA GLY A 32 -14.19 -1.07 -10.52
C GLY A 32 -14.12 -1.58 -9.09
N ARG A 33 -13.10 -2.38 -8.75
CA ARG A 33 -12.78 -2.70 -7.36
C ARG A 33 -12.39 -1.39 -6.68
N MET A 34 -13.22 -0.97 -5.72
CA MET A 34 -12.91 0.16 -4.85
C MET A 34 -11.57 -0.12 -4.14
N PRO A 35 -10.64 0.85 -4.09
CA PRO A 35 -9.42 0.74 -3.29
C PRO A 35 -9.75 0.41 -1.83
N SER A 36 -8.86 -0.32 -1.15
CA SER A 36 -9.08 -0.80 0.21
C SER A 36 -8.90 0.33 1.23
N VAL A 37 -10.00 1.01 1.57
CA VAL A 37 -10.08 2.16 2.50
C VAL A 37 -9.94 1.77 3.99
N ARG A 38 -9.01 0.89 4.38
CA ARG A 38 -8.87 0.45 5.79
C ARG A 38 -8.15 1.44 6.73
N LEU A 39 -7.49 2.45 6.17
CA LEU A 39 -6.60 3.38 6.88
C LEU A 39 -7.28 4.50 7.70
N TYR A 40 -8.62 4.53 7.84
CA TYR A 40 -9.33 5.70 8.38
C TYR A 40 -10.35 5.36 9.46
N PRO A 41 -10.70 6.32 10.36
CA PRO A 41 -11.87 6.21 11.23
C PRO A 41 -13.07 5.65 10.45
N ASN A 42 -13.80 4.70 11.04
CA ASN A 42 -14.96 4.05 10.40
C ASN A 42 -15.92 5.04 9.74
N ASP A 43 -16.00 6.26 10.29
CA ASP A 43 -16.79 7.37 9.77
C ASP A 43 -16.35 7.83 8.38
N ILE A 44 -15.05 7.94 8.08
CA ILE A 44 -14.53 8.35 6.76
C ILE A 44 -14.84 7.29 5.70
N LYS A 45 -14.64 6.02 6.03
CA LYS A 45 -14.95 4.90 5.13
C LYS A 45 -16.46 4.85 4.83
N SER A 46 -17.29 4.91 5.87
CA SER A 46 -18.74 4.93 5.73
C SER A 46 -19.22 6.12 4.89
N LEU A 47 -18.61 7.29 5.05
CA LEU A 47 -18.92 8.49 4.26
C LEU A 47 -18.48 8.33 2.79
N LEU A 48 -17.35 7.69 2.50
CA LEU A 48 -16.93 7.38 1.12
C LEU A 48 -17.91 6.43 0.43
N ASP A 49 -18.30 5.34 1.10
CA ASP A 49 -19.27 4.38 0.58
C ASP A 49 -20.64 5.03 0.34
N THR A 50 -21.07 5.87 1.29
CA THR A 50 -22.31 6.64 1.17
C THR A 50 -22.27 7.61 -0.01
N LEU A 51 -21.15 8.31 -0.18
CA LEU A 51 -20.95 9.28 -1.26
C LEU A 51 -20.95 8.61 -2.64
N PHE A 52 -20.28 7.45 -2.75
CA PHE A 52 -20.30 6.64 -3.97
C PHE A 52 -21.72 6.22 -4.34
N ASN A 53 -22.48 5.67 -3.39
CA ASN A 53 -23.86 5.23 -3.62
C ASN A 53 -24.78 6.39 -4.03
N GLN A 54 -24.61 7.56 -3.40
CA GLN A 54 -25.38 8.76 -3.75
C GLN A 54 -25.06 9.26 -5.16
N ILE A 55 -23.79 9.25 -5.58
CA ILE A 55 -23.40 9.58 -6.96
C ILE A 55 -24.00 8.57 -7.95
N TYR A 56 -23.88 7.27 -7.67
CA TYR A 56 -24.39 6.21 -8.54
C TYR A 56 -25.91 6.32 -8.75
N ASN A 57 -26.65 6.62 -7.67
CA ASN A 57 -28.10 6.81 -7.67
C ASN A 57 -28.53 8.20 -8.14
N SER A 58 -27.61 9.08 -8.55
CA SER A 58 -27.89 10.46 -9.01
C SER A 58 -28.48 11.36 -7.93
N GLU A 59 -28.25 11.06 -6.65
CA GLU A 59 -28.70 11.85 -5.50
C GLU A 59 -27.73 13.01 -5.20
N TYR A 60 -27.49 13.90 -6.18
CA TYR A 60 -26.38 14.85 -6.13
C TYR A 60 -26.45 15.86 -4.98
N ASP A 61 -27.64 16.28 -4.56
CA ASP A 61 -27.78 17.17 -3.40
C ASP A 61 -27.36 16.48 -2.08
N LYS A 62 -27.70 15.20 -1.93
CA LYS A 62 -27.25 14.40 -0.78
C LYS A 62 -25.74 14.15 -0.88
N ALA A 63 -25.23 13.85 -2.07
CA ALA A 63 -23.80 13.66 -2.34
C ALA A 63 -22.99 14.89 -1.92
N ARG A 64 -23.47 16.11 -2.21
CA ARG A 64 -22.81 17.36 -1.79
C ARG A 64 -22.72 17.48 -0.26
N TYR A 65 -23.81 17.18 0.45
CA TYR A 65 -23.81 17.22 1.91
C TYR A 65 -22.84 16.19 2.52
N THR A 66 -22.82 14.97 1.98
CA THR A 66 -21.89 13.90 2.39
C THR A 66 -20.44 14.28 2.09
N ALA A 67 -20.15 14.89 0.94
CA ALA A 67 -18.81 15.35 0.58
C ALA A 67 -18.28 16.41 1.57
N VAL A 68 -19.12 17.36 2.01
CA VAL A 68 -18.73 18.35 3.02
C VAL A 68 -18.40 17.69 4.37
N LYS A 69 -19.19 16.69 4.79
CA LYS A 69 -18.91 15.92 6.01
C LYS A 69 -17.60 15.15 5.90
N LEU A 70 -17.40 14.47 4.77
CA LEU A 70 -16.20 13.70 4.50
C LEU A 70 -14.94 14.59 4.58
N LEU A 71 -14.95 15.77 3.94
CA LEU A 71 -13.85 16.73 4.03
C LEU A 71 -13.55 17.14 5.48
N ARG A 72 -14.58 17.38 6.30
CA ARG A 72 -14.39 17.75 7.72
C ARG A 72 -13.69 16.65 8.51
N GLU A 73 -14.12 15.40 8.36
CA GLU A 73 -13.50 14.28 9.07
C GLU A 73 -12.07 14.01 8.58
N ILE A 74 -11.81 14.11 7.27
CA ILE A 74 -10.46 14.02 6.71
C ILE A 74 -9.57 15.12 7.30
N VAL A 75 -9.99 16.38 7.26
CA VAL A 75 -9.20 17.50 7.79
C VAL A 75 -8.94 17.33 9.29
N LYS A 76 -9.93 16.87 10.05
CA LYS A 76 -9.76 16.58 11.49
C LYS A 76 -8.69 15.51 11.70
N TYR A 77 -8.78 14.40 10.97
CA TYR A 77 -7.79 13.33 11.03
C TYR A 77 -6.40 13.79 10.58
N SER A 78 -6.28 14.42 9.42
CA SER A 78 -5.00 14.91 8.87
C SER A 78 -4.32 15.93 9.78
N LYS A 79 -5.08 16.84 10.42
CA LYS A 79 -4.53 17.80 11.38
C LYS A 79 -3.96 17.14 12.63
N THR A 80 -4.58 16.06 13.14
CA THR A 80 -4.03 15.33 14.29
C THR A 80 -2.67 14.70 14.00
N ARG A 81 -2.37 14.44 12.72
CA ARG A 81 -1.11 13.86 12.25
C ARG A 81 -0.14 14.91 11.66
N GLY A 82 -0.51 16.20 11.65
CA GLY A 82 0.33 17.28 11.13
C GLY A 82 0.44 17.35 9.60
N HIS A 83 -0.46 16.70 8.84
CA HIS A 83 -0.43 16.71 7.38
C HIS A 83 -1.04 17.99 6.78
N ASP A 84 -0.47 18.45 5.67
CA ASP A 84 -1.05 19.54 4.87
C ASP A 84 -2.37 19.10 4.21
N CYS A 85 -3.40 19.93 4.37
CA CYS A 85 -4.74 19.68 3.84
C CYS A 85 -5.04 20.44 2.55
N THR A 86 -4.10 21.24 2.03
CA THR A 86 -4.31 22.12 0.86
C THR A 86 -4.82 21.36 -0.36
N GLU A 87 -4.30 20.17 -0.60
CA GLU A 87 -4.72 19.33 -1.72
C GLU A 87 -6.13 18.76 -1.56
N PHE A 88 -6.53 18.38 -0.34
CA PHE A 88 -7.90 17.95 -0.07
C PHE A 88 -8.90 19.08 -0.35
N TYR A 89 -8.61 20.33 0.05
CA TYR A 89 -9.49 21.45 -0.29
C TYR A 89 -9.68 21.62 -1.79
N LYS A 90 -8.61 21.46 -2.59
CA LYS A 90 -8.70 21.53 -4.06
C LYS A 90 -9.53 20.39 -4.65
N LEU A 91 -9.29 19.15 -4.20
CA LEU A 91 -10.03 17.97 -4.68
C LEU A 91 -11.54 18.08 -4.37
N PHE A 92 -11.90 18.49 -3.15
CA PHE A 92 -13.30 18.67 -2.77
C PHE A 92 -13.96 19.89 -3.41
N HIS A 93 -13.20 20.96 -3.69
CA HIS A 93 -13.70 22.09 -4.48
C HIS A 93 -14.08 21.65 -5.90
N ASN A 94 -13.22 20.88 -6.57
CA ASN A 94 -13.49 20.35 -7.90
C ASN A 94 -14.69 19.41 -7.91
N LEU A 95 -14.83 18.55 -6.87
CA LEU A 95 -15.98 17.67 -6.72
C LEU A 95 -17.29 18.45 -6.53
N ASP A 96 -17.32 19.46 -5.65
CA ASP A 96 -18.52 20.31 -5.46
C ASP A 96 -18.86 21.10 -6.72
N PHE A 97 -17.86 21.59 -7.45
CA PHE A 97 -18.07 22.23 -8.74
C PHE A 97 -18.76 21.28 -9.73
N ALA A 98 -18.20 20.09 -9.95
CA ALA A 98 -18.75 19.09 -10.87
C ALA A 98 -20.16 18.63 -10.47
N LEU A 99 -20.44 18.47 -9.17
CA LEU A 99 -21.76 18.11 -8.67
C LEU A 99 -22.83 19.15 -9.06
N ARG A 100 -22.47 20.43 -9.10
CA ARG A 100 -23.39 21.54 -9.43
C ARG A 100 -23.53 21.82 -10.92
N THR A 101 -22.43 21.75 -11.66
CA THR A 101 -22.35 22.36 -13.00
C THR A 101 -22.44 21.35 -14.13
N TYR A 102 -22.11 20.08 -13.88
CA TYR A 102 -22.17 19.07 -14.93
C TYR A 102 -23.62 18.66 -15.17
N SER A 103 -23.97 18.50 -16.45
CA SER A 103 -25.27 17.99 -16.87
C SER A 103 -25.48 16.57 -16.37
N ASP A 104 -26.68 16.26 -15.92
CA ASP A 104 -27.00 14.93 -15.41
C ASP A 104 -26.93 13.87 -16.51
N GLY A 105 -26.27 12.76 -16.20
CA GLY A 105 -26.07 11.66 -17.15
C GLY A 105 -24.90 10.77 -16.73
N ASN A 106 -24.64 9.72 -17.53
CA ASN A 106 -23.58 8.75 -17.23
C ASN A 106 -22.19 9.40 -17.21
N THR A 107 -21.92 10.34 -18.11
CA THR A 107 -20.65 11.08 -18.14
C THR A 107 -20.38 11.82 -16.83
N LYS A 108 -21.40 12.45 -16.23
CA LYS A 108 -21.27 13.10 -14.91
C LYS A 108 -20.96 12.07 -13.82
N LYS A 109 -21.62 10.92 -13.82
CA LYS A 109 -21.35 9.85 -12.84
C LYS A 109 -19.91 9.34 -12.95
N GLU A 110 -19.45 9.08 -14.16
CA GLU A 110 -18.09 8.61 -14.43
C GLU A 110 -17.03 9.60 -13.93
N GLU A 111 -17.20 10.88 -14.25
CA GLU A 111 -16.30 11.95 -13.78
C GLU A 111 -16.32 12.09 -12.26
N LEU A 112 -17.51 12.08 -11.64
CA LEU A 112 -17.64 12.17 -10.18
C LEU A 112 -17.01 10.96 -9.47
N VAL A 113 -17.17 9.75 -10.01
CA VAL A 113 -16.53 8.54 -9.50
C VAL A 113 -15.01 8.62 -9.66
N ALA A 114 -14.51 9.13 -10.79
CA ALA A 114 -13.07 9.34 -10.99
C ALA A 114 -12.50 10.36 -10.00
N MET A 115 -13.20 11.47 -9.75
CA MET A 115 -12.82 12.45 -8.72
C MET A 115 -12.84 11.85 -7.32
N LEU A 116 -13.84 11.02 -7.00
CA LEU A 116 -13.91 10.29 -5.74
C LEU A 116 -12.74 9.31 -5.59
N GLY A 117 -12.35 8.63 -6.67
CA GLY A 117 -11.16 7.78 -6.70
C GLY A 117 -9.86 8.53 -6.43
N LYS A 118 -9.70 9.76 -6.93
CA LYS A 118 -8.56 10.63 -6.60
C LYS A 118 -8.54 11.01 -5.13
N ILE A 119 -9.71 11.33 -4.56
CA ILE A 119 -9.87 11.61 -3.13
C ILE A 119 -9.51 10.38 -2.31
N ALA A 120 -10.07 9.21 -2.63
CA ALA A 120 -9.79 7.95 -1.94
C ALA A 120 -8.29 7.58 -2.00
N ASN A 121 -7.65 7.76 -3.15
CA ASN A 121 -6.22 7.49 -3.29
C ASN A 121 -5.36 8.48 -2.49
N LYS A 122 -5.70 9.78 -2.50
CA LYS A 122 -4.98 10.79 -1.72
C LYS A 122 -5.17 10.60 -0.22
N ILE A 123 -6.34 10.10 0.16
CA ILE A 123 -6.63 9.57 1.50
C ILE A 123 -5.65 8.41 1.72
N GLU A 124 -5.73 7.28 1.03
CA GLU A 124 -4.89 6.10 1.29
C GLU A 124 -3.38 6.33 1.25
N VAL A 125 -2.88 7.21 0.39
CA VAL A 125 -1.45 7.54 0.27
C VAL A 125 -1.25 9.06 0.36
N PRO A 126 -1.23 9.65 1.58
CA PRO A 126 -1.16 11.10 1.78
C PRO A 126 0.05 11.76 1.11
N THR A 127 1.18 11.06 1.07
CA THR A 127 2.45 11.53 0.50
C THR A 127 2.62 11.17 -0.98
N GLY A 128 1.71 10.36 -1.55
CA GLY A 128 1.81 9.79 -2.90
C GLY A 128 2.92 8.74 -3.07
N ASN A 129 3.76 8.50 -2.06
CA ASN A 129 4.84 7.53 -2.09
C ASN A 129 4.79 6.63 -0.84
N PRO A 130 4.58 5.31 -0.98
CA PRO A 130 4.51 4.40 0.17
C PRO A 130 5.79 4.38 1.02
N LEU A 131 6.96 4.73 0.45
CA LEU A 131 8.21 4.83 1.20
C LEU A 131 8.23 6.05 2.15
N ASN A 132 7.66 7.18 1.71
CA ASN A 132 7.55 8.36 2.57
C ASN A 132 6.58 8.09 3.74
N GLN A 133 5.51 7.32 3.49
CA GLN A 133 4.59 6.91 4.55
C GLN A 133 5.26 5.96 5.56
N LEU A 134 6.12 5.04 5.09
CA LEU A 134 6.96 4.24 5.98
C LEU A 134 7.94 5.09 6.79
N GLU A 135 8.48 6.15 6.21
CA GLU A 135 9.34 7.11 6.91
C GLU A 135 8.59 7.91 7.98
N ASP A 136 7.36 8.35 7.70
CA ASP A 136 6.48 8.98 8.69
C ASP A 136 6.19 8.03 9.86
N ILE A 137 5.84 6.77 9.55
CA ILE A 137 5.61 5.71 10.55
C ILE A 137 6.88 5.45 11.37
N TYR A 138 8.06 5.39 10.74
CA TYR A 138 9.34 5.25 11.44
C TYR A 138 9.53 6.36 12.48
N ASN A 139 9.32 7.61 12.06
CA ASN A 139 9.46 8.78 12.92
C ASN A 139 8.43 8.81 14.05
N GLU A 140 7.19 8.37 13.81
CA GLU A 140 6.14 8.26 14.82
C GLU A 140 6.48 7.22 15.89
N LEU A 141 6.92 6.03 15.46
CA LEU A 141 7.32 4.94 16.35
C LEU A 141 8.58 5.29 17.17
N LEU A 142 9.52 6.03 16.58
CA LEU A 142 10.74 6.48 17.26
C LEU A 142 10.44 7.50 18.37
N LYS A 143 9.46 8.39 18.16
CA LYS A 143 9.05 9.42 19.12
C LYS A 143 8.17 8.88 20.25
N ASN A 144 7.54 7.72 20.06
CA ASN A 144 6.59 7.12 20.99
C ASN A 144 7.12 5.78 21.52
N PRO A 145 8.10 5.79 22.46
CA PRO A 145 8.57 4.56 23.08
C PRO A 145 7.44 3.84 23.81
N ILE A 146 7.55 2.53 23.94
CA ILE A 146 6.46 1.71 24.47
C ILE A 146 6.12 2.04 25.94
N SER A 147 4.84 2.27 26.20
CA SER A 147 4.24 2.47 27.51
C SER A 147 2.84 1.85 27.54
N GLN A 148 2.26 1.64 28.73
CA GLN A 148 0.89 1.09 28.80
C GLN A 148 -0.16 2.00 28.15
N ASP A 149 0.03 3.32 28.25
CA ASP A 149 -0.94 4.31 27.77
C ASP A 149 -0.96 4.44 26.24
N ASN A 150 0.14 4.06 25.56
CA ASN A 150 0.27 4.20 24.11
C ASN A 150 0.29 2.87 23.34
N VAL A 151 0.14 1.70 23.99
CA VAL A 151 0.12 0.39 23.29
C VAL A 151 -0.90 0.37 22.16
N ARG A 152 -2.10 0.89 22.39
CA ARG A 152 -3.17 0.91 21.38
C ARG A 152 -2.82 1.80 20.19
N HIS A 153 -2.16 2.92 20.44
CA HIS A 153 -1.68 3.80 19.39
C HIS A 153 -0.62 3.08 18.55
N ILE A 154 0.39 2.48 19.18
CA ILE A 154 1.43 1.70 18.49
C ILE A 154 0.81 0.57 17.64
N MET A 155 -0.16 -0.18 18.17
CA MET A 155 -0.85 -1.24 17.41
C MET A 155 -1.57 -0.70 16.16
N ASN A 156 -2.17 0.50 16.26
CA ASN A 156 -2.79 1.14 15.09
C ASN A 156 -1.73 1.55 14.07
N THR A 157 -0.64 2.19 14.51
CA THR A 157 0.49 2.60 13.65
C THR A 157 1.12 1.40 12.93
N LEU A 158 1.22 0.24 13.60
CA LEU A 158 1.68 -1.01 12.97
C LEU A 158 0.70 -1.57 11.93
N SER A 159 -0.60 -1.38 12.13
CA SER A 159 -1.61 -1.81 11.17
C SER A 159 -1.51 -0.99 9.87
N GLU A 160 -1.20 0.30 9.97
CA GLU A 160 -0.93 1.15 8.80
C GLU A 160 0.21 0.59 7.93
N ILE A 161 1.24 -0.01 8.54
CA ILE A 161 2.31 -0.67 7.79
C ILE A 161 1.73 -1.76 6.89
N LEU A 162 0.92 -2.68 7.43
CA LEU A 162 0.38 -3.82 6.68
C LEU A 162 -0.48 -3.40 5.50
N GLU A 163 -1.14 -2.25 5.61
CA GLU A 163 -2.05 -1.69 4.61
C GLU A 163 -1.32 -1.09 3.41
N LEU A 164 0.00 -0.91 3.49
CA LEU A 164 0.82 -0.46 2.36
C LEU A 164 1.07 -1.55 1.31
N GLU A 165 0.69 -2.81 1.58
CA GLU A 165 0.96 -3.94 0.70
C GLU A 165 0.58 -3.74 -0.79
N PRO A 166 -0.63 -3.25 -1.15
CA PRO A 166 -0.98 -3.04 -2.56
C PRO A 166 -0.07 -2.03 -3.26
N TYR A 167 0.43 -1.01 -2.55
CA TYR A 167 1.31 0.01 -3.12
C TYR A 167 2.77 -0.45 -3.17
N ILE A 168 3.22 -1.24 -2.20
CA ILE A 168 4.57 -1.83 -2.23
C ILE A 168 4.72 -2.83 -3.38
N LYS A 169 3.65 -3.51 -3.79
CA LYS A 169 3.66 -4.42 -4.95
C LYS A 169 3.99 -3.73 -6.27
N THR A 170 3.86 -2.41 -6.35
CA THR A 170 4.24 -1.65 -7.54
C THR A 170 5.70 -1.20 -7.54
N LEU A 171 6.44 -1.42 -6.44
CA LEU A 171 7.87 -1.15 -6.32
C LEU A 171 8.71 -2.34 -6.81
N ASP A 172 10.03 -2.17 -6.85
CA ASP A 172 10.95 -3.23 -7.25
C ASP A 172 10.91 -4.46 -6.33
N ILE A 173 11.36 -5.60 -6.86
CA ILE A 173 11.31 -6.90 -6.16
C ILE A 173 12.11 -6.88 -4.85
N ALA A 174 13.21 -6.12 -4.77
CA ALA A 174 14.00 -6.04 -3.55
C ALA A 174 13.20 -5.34 -2.43
N ARG A 175 12.49 -4.25 -2.75
CA ARG A 175 11.56 -3.58 -1.83
C ARG A 175 10.43 -4.50 -1.39
N GLN A 176 9.85 -5.27 -2.30
CA GLN A 176 8.81 -6.25 -1.96
C GLN A 176 9.33 -7.30 -0.96
N ASN A 177 10.55 -7.80 -1.16
CA ASN A 177 11.19 -8.76 -0.27
C ASN A 177 11.50 -8.16 1.12
N TYR A 178 12.06 -6.95 1.17
CA TYR A 178 12.30 -6.26 2.44
C TYR A 178 11.00 -5.98 3.19
N TYR A 179 9.94 -5.63 2.46
CA TYR A 179 8.63 -5.41 3.05
C TYR A 179 8.00 -6.71 3.58
N ALA A 180 8.23 -7.85 2.93
CA ALA A 180 7.80 -9.15 3.46
C ALA A 180 8.45 -9.47 4.82
N LEU A 181 9.74 -9.14 4.99
CA LEU A 181 10.44 -9.25 6.28
C LEU A 181 9.88 -8.26 7.32
N LEU A 182 9.60 -7.02 6.91
CA LEU A 182 8.93 -6.04 7.77
C LEU A 182 7.60 -6.56 8.31
N LYS A 183 6.75 -7.16 7.46
CA LYS A 183 5.47 -7.75 7.90
C LYS A 183 5.65 -8.84 8.97
N GLN A 184 6.70 -9.65 8.88
CA GLN A 184 7.00 -10.65 9.89
C GLN A 184 7.38 -10.00 11.23
N GLU A 185 8.20 -8.96 11.22
CA GLU A 185 8.57 -8.22 12.44
C GLU A 185 7.38 -7.49 13.07
N VAL A 186 6.49 -6.93 12.22
CA VAL A 186 5.22 -6.32 12.66
C VAL A 186 4.31 -7.35 13.33
N ALA A 187 4.15 -8.55 12.74
CA ALA A 187 3.31 -9.60 13.31
C ALA A 187 3.84 -10.09 14.67
N LYS A 188 5.16 -10.28 14.80
CA LYS A 188 5.82 -10.60 16.08
C LYS A 188 5.55 -9.50 17.11
N TYR A 189 5.63 -8.24 16.71
CA TYR A 189 5.39 -7.14 17.64
C TYR A 189 3.94 -7.07 18.08
N HIS A 190 2.99 -7.20 17.16
CA HIS A 190 1.55 -7.26 17.47
C HIS A 190 1.21 -8.33 18.50
N ALA A 191 1.83 -9.51 18.42
CA ALA A 191 1.63 -10.58 19.39
C ALA A 191 2.09 -10.17 20.80
N ILE A 192 3.26 -9.52 20.92
CA ILE A 192 3.80 -9.01 22.19
C ILE A 192 2.92 -7.87 22.75
N LEU A 193 2.47 -6.94 21.89
CA LEU A 193 1.58 -5.85 22.29
C LEU A 193 0.22 -6.37 22.78
N THR A 194 -0.28 -7.44 22.18
CA THR A 194 -1.52 -8.11 22.62
C THR A 194 -1.33 -8.72 24.01
N GLU A 195 -0.17 -9.32 24.29
CA GLU A 195 0.15 -9.81 25.64
C GLU A 195 0.20 -8.67 26.67
N LEU A 196 0.71 -7.49 26.29
CA LEU A 196 0.77 -6.30 27.14
C LEU A 196 -0.62 -5.72 27.45
N THR A 197 -1.57 -5.77 26.50
CA THR A 197 -2.94 -5.28 26.74
C THR A 197 -3.77 -6.19 27.62
N LEU A 198 -3.49 -7.50 27.64
CA LEU A 198 -4.21 -8.49 28.44
C LEU A 198 -3.76 -8.54 29.91
N LYS A 199 -2.56 -8.05 30.25
CA LYS A 199 -2.00 -8.09 31.61
C LYS A 199 -2.18 -6.76 32.34
N LYS A 200 -2.83 -6.78 33.51
CA LYS A 200 -2.95 -5.61 34.41
C LYS A 200 -1.60 -5.05 34.89
N ALA A 201 -0.59 -5.90 35.05
CA ALA A 201 0.78 -5.52 35.43
C ALA A 201 1.77 -6.38 34.63
N PRO A 202 2.27 -5.88 33.48
CA PRO A 202 3.24 -6.60 32.67
C PRO A 202 4.58 -6.67 33.39
N SER A 203 5.26 -7.82 33.28
CA SER A 203 6.60 -7.96 33.84
C SER A 203 7.61 -7.13 33.05
N ASN A 204 8.69 -6.70 33.71
CA ASN A 204 9.81 -6.00 33.07
C ASN A 204 10.39 -6.77 31.87
N GLU A 205 10.30 -8.10 31.88
CA GLU A 205 10.73 -8.96 30.79
C GLU A 205 9.87 -8.77 29.53
N VAL A 206 8.54 -8.63 29.66
CA VAL A 206 7.65 -8.41 28.51
C VAL A 206 7.86 -7.00 27.93
N ILE A 207 8.07 -6.00 28.80
CA ILE A 207 8.39 -4.63 28.37
C ILE A 207 9.73 -4.59 27.62
N SER A 208 10.74 -5.29 28.12
CA SER A 208 12.05 -5.41 27.45
C SER A 208 11.93 -6.12 26.09
N LYS A 209 11.18 -7.22 26.01
CA LYS A 209 10.87 -7.91 24.74
C LYS A 209 10.18 -6.98 23.75
N ALA A 210 9.21 -6.19 24.21
CA ALA A 210 8.48 -5.25 23.37
C ALA A 210 9.39 -4.11 22.86
N THR A 211 10.32 -3.64 23.69
CA THR A 211 11.31 -2.62 23.32
C THR A 211 12.31 -3.14 22.28
N ASN A 212 12.82 -4.36 22.47
CA ASN A 212 13.69 -5.01 21.50
C ASN A 212 12.96 -5.25 20.16
N GLN A 213 11.69 -5.66 20.23
CA GLN A 213 10.90 -5.90 19.03
C GLN A 213 10.57 -4.61 18.29
N LEU A 214 10.31 -3.49 18.99
CA LEU A 214 10.21 -2.16 18.37
C LEU A 214 11.49 -1.83 17.58
N SER A 215 12.67 -2.11 18.14
CA SER A 215 13.94 -1.88 17.47
C SER A 215 14.08 -2.72 16.19
N ASN A 216 13.64 -3.98 16.21
CA ASN A 216 13.60 -4.85 15.03
C ASN A 216 12.66 -4.29 13.94
N VAL A 217 11.48 -3.79 14.33
CA VAL A 217 10.54 -3.15 13.39
C VAL A 217 11.17 -1.90 12.77
N LEU A 218 11.77 -1.03 13.58
CA LEU A 218 12.43 0.19 13.09
C LEU A 218 13.57 -0.14 12.10
N MET A 219 14.40 -1.13 12.40
CA MET A 219 15.43 -1.59 11.46
C MET A 219 14.84 -2.16 10.17
N ALA A 220 13.74 -2.91 10.26
CA ALA A 220 13.07 -3.46 9.09
C ALA A 220 12.46 -2.36 8.21
N ILE A 221 11.83 -1.34 8.81
CA ILE A 221 11.38 -0.15 8.09
C ILE A 221 12.57 0.55 7.43
N GLN A 222 13.67 0.75 8.16
CA GLN A 222 14.88 1.37 7.62
C GLN A 222 15.38 0.65 6.36
N ARG A 223 15.36 -0.68 6.32
CA ARG A 223 15.75 -1.46 5.12
C ARG A 223 14.81 -1.23 3.93
N VAL A 224 13.51 -1.04 4.18
CA VAL A 224 12.53 -0.76 3.13
C VAL A 224 12.61 0.68 2.61
N ILE A 225 13.03 1.66 3.43
CA ILE A 225 13.16 3.06 2.97
C ILE A 225 14.55 3.39 2.42
N THR A 226 15.62 2.79 2.96
CA THR A 226 17.01 3.11 2.59
C THR A 226 17.20 2.91 1.10
N PRO A 227 17.64 3.92 0.32
CA PRO A 227 17.85 3.77 -1.12
C PRO A 227 18.65 2.52 -1.45
N LEU A 228 18.19 1.75 -2.45
CA LEU A 228 18.95 0.60 -2.92
C LEU A 228 20.27 1.13 -3.48
N VAL A 229 21.37 0.79 -2.84
CA VAL A 229 22.71 1.11 -3.36
C VAL A 229 22.85 0.32 -4.65
N LYS A 230 22.77 1.01 -5.79
CA LYS A 230 23.19 0.43 -7.07
C LYS A 230 24.68 0.18 -6.94
N ILE A 231 25.08 -1.09 -6.97
CA ILE A 231 26.48 -1.42 -7.16
C ILE A 231 26.78 -1.10 -8.62
N GLU A 232 27.19 0.14 -8.87
CA GLU A 232 27.71 0.56 -10.17
C GLU A 232 29.05 -0.16 -10.36
N LEU A 233 29.00 -1.34 -10.97
CA LEU A 233 30.21 -1.99 -11.43
C LEU A 233 30.80 -1.18 -12.58
N PRO A 234 32.12 -0.94 -12.60
CA PRO A 234 32.79 -0.34 -13.74
C PRO A 234 32.48 -1.10 -15.04
N ARG A 235 32.41 -0.38 -16.17
CA ARG A 235 32.11 -0.95 -17.50
C ARG A 235 32.95 -2.20 -17.80
N ASP A 236 34.23 -2.19 -17.45
CA ASP A 236 35.16 -3.31 -17.69
C ASP A 236 34.79 -4.57 -16.90
N GLU A 237 34.23 -4.42 -15.70
CA GLU A 237 33.76 -5.56 -14.90
C GLU A 237 32.46 -6.14 -15.46
N LEU A 238 31.55 -5.29 -15.95
CA LEU A 238 30.33 -5.73 -16.64
C LEU A 238 30.68 -6.53 -17.92
N VAL A 239 31.65 -6.04 -18.70
CA VAL A 239 32.17 -6.72 -19.90
C VAL A 239 32.83 -8.05 -19.52
N LYS A 240 33.61 -8.10 -18.44
CA LYS A 240 34.21 -9.35 -17.95
C LYS A 240 33.15 -10.37 -17.49
N LEU A 241 32.11 -9.94 -16.79
CA LEU A 241 31.03 -10.83 -16.33
C LEU A 241 30.25 -11.40 -17.51
N ALA A 242 29.89 -10.58 -18.49
CA ALA A 242 29.25 -11.03 -19.73
C ALA A 242 30.17 -11.93 -20.56
N GLY A 243 31.47 -11.60 -20.64
CA GLY A 243 32.49 -12.41 -21.32
C GLY A 243 32.75 -13.78 -20.66
N ARG A 244 32.46 -13.91 -19.35
CA ARG A 244 32.46 -15.19 -18.62
C ARG A 244 31.19 -16.02 -18.83
N GLY A 245 30.25 -15.55 -19.66
CA GLY A 245 29.01 -16.26 -19.98
C GLY A 245 27.87 -16.04 -19.00
N ILE A 246 27.97 -15.07 -18.09
CA ILE A 246 26.87 -14.74 -17.17
C ILE A 246 25.76 -14.03 -17.96
N PRO A 247 24.49 -14.48 -17.86
CA PRO A 247 23.38 -13.85 -18.56
C PRO A 247 23.19 -12.38 -18.18
N VAL A 248 22.88 -11.55 -19.18
CA VAL A 248 22.61 -10.10 -18.98
C VAL A 248 21.48 -9.85 -17.98
N SER A 249 20.49 -10.74 -17.95
CA SER A 249 19.38 -10.68 -16.98
C SER A 249 19.83 -10.95 -15.53
N GLU A 250 20.88 -11.74 -15.32
CA GLU A 250 21.47 -11.94 -13.98
C GLU A 250 22.34 -10.76 -13.57
N ILE A 251 23.12 -10.21 -14.51
CA ILE A 251 23.91 -8.99 -14.28
C ILE A 251 22.97 -7.81 -13.94
N ALA A 252 21.88 -7.64 -14.69
CA ALA A 252 20.85 -6.62 -14.45
C ALA A 252 20.26 -6.69 -13.04
N LYS A 253 19.93 -7.90 -12.57
CA LYS A 253 19.38 -8.12 -11.24
C LYS A 253 20.32 -7.70 -10.10
N VAL A 254 21.62 -7.90 -10.28
CA VAL A 254 22.63 -7.63 -9.25
C VAL A 254 23.10 -6.17 -9.26
N THR A 255 23.14 -5.56 -10.44
CA THR A 255 23.69 -4.21 -10.64
C THR A 255 22.64 -3.11 -10.69
N GLY A 256 21.38 -3.48 -10.95
CA GLY A 256 20.26 -2.53 -11.05
C GLY A 256 20.22 -1.73 -12.36
N TYR A 257 21.02 -2.11 -13.36
CA TYR A 257 20.87 -1.63 -14.74
C TYR A 257 19.67 -2.30 -15.42
N SER A 258 19.04 -1.61 -16.38
CA SER A 258 18.08 -2.28 -17.25
C SER A 258 18.79 -3.27 -18.17
N GLU A 259 18.12 -4.35 -18.56
CA GLU A 259 18.70 -5.33 -19.49
C GLU A 259 19.07 -4.67 -20.83
N GLU A 260 18.31 -3.67 -21.26
CA GLU A 260 18.54 -2.96 -22.52
C GLU A 260 19.79 -2.06 -22.43
N ASP A 261 19.94 -1.30 -21.33
CA ASP A 261 21.13 -0.47 -21.10
C ASP A 261 22.39 -1.34 -21.07
N LEU A 262 22.33 -2.50 -20.42
CA LEU A 262 23.45 -3.45 -20.40
C LEU A 262 23.77 -4.01 -21.79
N ARG A 263 22.76 -4.31 -22.61
CA ARG A 263 22.99 -4.78 -24.00
C ARG A 263 23.68 -3.71 -24.83
N ILE A 264 23.24 -2.45 -24.71
CA ILE A 264 23.84 -1.32 -25.41
C ILE A 264 25.29 -1.12 -24.95
N MET A 265 25.56 -1.11 -23.65
CA MET A 265 26.91 -0.95 -23.09
C MET A 265 27.86 -2.07 -23.53
N LEU A 266 27.39 -3.31 -23.52
CA LEU A 266 28.17 -4.48 -23.94
C LEU A 266 28.40 -4.50 -25.45
N ALA A 267 27.42 -4.11 -26.26
CA ALA A 267 27.57 -4.00 -27.71
C ALA A 267 28.58 -2.90 -28.08
N GLN A 268 28.49 -1.75 -27.41
CA GLN A 268 29.43 -0.65 -27.60
C GLN A 268 30.86 -1.04 -27.19
N ALA A 269 31.02 -1.76 -26.08
CA ALA A 269 32.33 -2.25 -25.64
C ALA A 269 32.94 -3.27 -26.63
N LYS A 270 32.11 -4.14 -27.23
CA LYS A 270 32.55 -5.07 -28.29
C LYS A 270 32.96 -4.33 -29.56
N ALA A 271 32.22 -3.30 -29.95
CA ALA A 271 32.56 -2.49 -31.12
C ALA A 271 33.90 -1.76 -30.92
N GLU A 272 34.13 -1.19 -29.74
CA GLU A 272 35.39 -0.52 -29.38
C GLU A 272 36.59 -1.47 -29.34
N ALA A 273 36.40 -2.72 -28.88
CA ALA A 273 37.43 -3.75 -28.89
C ALA A 273 37.78 -4.22 -30.33
N GLY A 274 36.78 -4.35 -31.22
CA GLY A 274 36.98 -4.77 -32.61
C GLY A 274 37.73 -3.74 -33.48
N THR A 275 37.68 -2.45 -33.12
CA THR A 275 38.45 -1.39 -33.78
C THR A 275 39.95 -1.39 -33.44
N HIS A 276 40.38 -2.08 -32.39
CA HIS A 276 41.80 -2.14 -32.00
C HIS A 276 42.57 -3.31 -32.63
N GLU A 277 41.90 -4.28 -33.25
CA GLU A 277 42.54 -5.45 -33.90
C GLU A 277 42.75 -5.27 -35.41
N THR A 278 42.38 -4.12 -35.98
CA THR A 278 42.49 -3.85 -37.44
C THR A 278 43.29 -2.58 -37.78
N GLY A 279 44.07 -2.04 -36.83
CA GLY A 279 44.98 -0.91 -37.02
C GLY A 279 46.45 -1.33 -37.12
#